data_AF-A0A964K2X3-F1
#
_entry.id   AF-A0A964K2X3-F1
#
_cell.length_a   1.000
_cell.length_b   1.000
_cell.length_c   1.000
_cell.angle_alpha   90.00
_cell.angle_beta   90.00
_cell.angle_gamma   90.00
#
_symmetry.space_group_name_H-M   'P 1'
#
loop_
_entity.id
_entity.type
_entity.pdbx_description
1 polymer ?
#
loop_
_entity_poly.entity_id
_entity_poly.type
_entity_poly.pdbx_seq_one_letter_code
_entity_poly.pdbx_strand_id
1 'polypeptide(L)'
;MIFREGDVGDRAFVVTRGLVEISKTSTKRSVVLEKVGVQGIFGEMALIDDRPRSATATALELTQCMIIQHKELRQKLERTDPFIRALLRIMVRNVRSTNRLVVKDDEV
;
A
#
# COMPACT_ATOMS: atom_id res chain seq x y z
N MET A 1 1.70 15.00 0.53
CA MET A 1 2.46 13.75 0.74
C MET A 1 1.97 13.08 2.02
N ILE A 2 1.63 11.79 1.98
CA ILE A 2 1.15 11.04 3.15
C ILE A 2 2.27 10.15 3.71
N PHE A 3 2.95 9.39 2.85
CA PHE A 3 4.19 8.67 3.15
C PHE A 3 4.97 8.43 1.86
N ARG A 4 6.26 8.10 1.98
CA ARG A 4 7.14 7.81 0.84
C ARG A 4 7.39 6.31 0.71
N GLU A 5 7.72 5.90 -0.51
CA GLU A 5 8.30 4.59 -0.76
C GLU A 5 9.53 4.35 0.13
N GLY A 6 9.65 3.16 0.71
CA GLY A 6 10.77 2.81 1.59
C GLY A 6 10.60 3.22 3.06
N ASP A 7 9.60 4.05 3.39
CA ASP A 7 9.29 4.36 4.79
C ASP A 7 8.84 3.09 5.55
N VAL A 8 9.09 3.07 6.86
CA VAL A 8 8.50 2.06 7.74
C VAL A 8 6.99 2.31 7.85
N GLY A 9 6.17 1.26 7.66
CA GLY A 9 4.71 1.37 7.73
C GLY A 9 4.16 0.92 9.09
N ASP A 10 3.70 1.86 9.91
CA ASP A 10 3.08 1.58 11.22
C ASP A 10 1.53 1.60 11.19
N ARG A 11 0.95 2.03 10.07
CA ARG A 11 -0.50 2.18 9.87
C ARG A 11 -0.91 2.07 8.41
N ALA A 12 -2.16 1.72 8.13
CA ALA A 12 -2.77 1.82 6.82
C ALA A 12 -3.95 2.79 6.87
N PHE A 13 -4.50 3.13 5.71
CA PHE A 13 -5.48 4.19 5.57
C PHE A 13 -6.64 3.73 4.72
N VAL A 14 -7.86 4.08 5.13
CA VAL A 14 -9.07 3.98 4.31
C VAL A 14 -9.50 5.39 3.96
N VAL A 15 -9.63 5.71 2.68
CA VAL A 15 -10.08 7.04 2.25
C VAL A 15 -11.56 7.20 2.57
N THR A 16 -11.90 8.20 3.38
CA THR A 16 -13.31 8.56 3.68
C THR A 16 -13.79 9.73 2.85
N ARG A 17 -12.87 10.56 2.35
CA ARG A 17 -13.11 11.65 1.41
C ARG A 17 -11.82 11.97 0.67
N GLY A 18 -11.89 12.32 -0.60
CA GLY A 18 -10.73 12.79 -1.39
C GLY A 18 -10.18 11.74 -2.34
N LEU A 19 -8.95 11.99 -2.82
CA LEU A 19 -8.24 11.12 -3.76
C LEU A 19 -6.74 11.06 -3.41
N VAL A 20 -6.17 9.86 -3.48
CA VAL A 20 -4.75 9.59 -3.21
C VAL A 20 -4.10 8.92 -4.41
N GLU A 21 -2.99 9.45 -4.88
CA GLU A 21 -2.14 8.79 -5.87
C GLU A 21 -1.12 7.88 -5.19
N ILE A 22 -0.99 6.67 -5.71
CA ILE A 22 0.06 5.71 -5.35
C ILE A 22 1.05 5.66 -6.50
N SER A 23 2.29 6.02 -6.22
CA SER A 23 3.33 6.10 -7.24
C SER A 23 4.64 5.47 -6.78
N LYS A 24 5.42 4.94 -7.72
CA LYS A 24 6.69 4.28 -7.43
C LYS A 24 7.80 4.94 -8.23
N THR A 25 8.98 5.05 -7.64
CA THR A 25 10.12 5.70 -8.29
C THR A 25 10.82 4.72 -9.24
N SER A 26 10.88 5.06 -10.52
CA SER A 26 11.81 4.46 -11.50
C SER A 26 13.13 5.25 -11.53
N THR A 27 14.19 4.69 -12.12
CA THR A 27 15.46 5.38 -12.37
C THR A 27 15.32 6.75 -13.05
N LYS A 28 14.27 6.98 -13.86
CA LYS A 28 14.10 8.23 -14.63
C LYS A 28 12.93 9.10 -14.16
N ARG A 29 11.85 8.50 -13.63
CA ARG A 29 10.60 9.22 -13.31
C ARG A 29 9.75 8.51 -12.26
N SER A 30 8.77 9.21 -11.71
CA SER A 30 7.71 8.61 -10.89
C SER A 30 6.66 7.98 -11.80
N VAL A 31 6.35 6.70 -11.58
CA VAL A 31 5.31 5.94 -12.28
C VAL A 31 4.08 5.84 -11.38
N VAL A 32 2.92 6.25 -11.89
CA VAL A 32 1.64 6.13 -11.17
C VAL A 32 1.14 4.69 -11.28
N LEU A 33 0.96 4.02 -10.15
CA LEU A 33 0.44 2.66 -10.08
C LEU A 33 -1.08 2.65 -9.97
N GLU A 34 -1.64 3.56 -9.18
CA GLU A 34 -3.07 3.61 -8.89
C GLU A 34 -3.50 4.99 -8.36
N LYS A 35 -4.79 5.32 -8.50
CA LYS A 35 -5.45 6.39 -7.75
C LYS A 35 -6.55 5.81 -6.88
N VAL A 36 -6.41 5.98 -5.56
CA VAL A 36 -7.27 5.41 -4.52
C VAL A 36 -8.27 6.46 -4.07
N GLY A 37 -9.55 6.22 -4.36
CA GLY A 37 -10.68 7.06 -3.95
C GLY A 37 -11.37 6.55 -2.68
N VAL A 38 -12.54 7.12 -2.37
CA VAL A 38 -13.37 6.80 -1.20
C VAL A 38 -13.62 5.29 -1.09
N GLN A 39 -13.58 4.76 0.14
CA GLN A 39 -13.62 3.32 0.49
C GLN A 39 -12.39 2.50 0.06
N GLY A 40 -11.48 3.08 -0.73
CA GLY A 40 -10.21 2.47 -1.07
C GLY A 40 -9.25 2.43 0.14
N ILE A 41 -8.47 1.36 0.21
CA ILE A 41 -7.44 1.15 1.24
C ILE A 41 -6.07 1.32 0.59
N PHE A 42 -5.15 1.98 1.30
CA PHE A 42 -3.76 2.04 0.88
C PHE A 42 -2.78 1.95 2.06
N GLY A 43 -1.58 1.44 1.76
CA GLY A 43 -0.51 1.25 2.74
C GLY A 43 -0.63 -0.04 3.55
N GLU A 44 -1.64 -0.86 3.29
CA GLU A 44 -1.92 -2.14 3.96
C GLU A 44 -0.83 -3.19 3.74
N MET A 45 -0.18 -3.22 2.57
CA MET A 45 0.85 -4.20 2.26
C MET A 45 1.94 -4.26 3.34
N ALA A 46 2.43 -3.09 3.77
CA ALA A 46 3.50 -2.97 4.76
C ALA A 46 3.12 -3.59 6.11
N LEU A 47 1.83 -3.59 6.45
CA LEU A 47 1.35 -4.14 7.71
C LEU A 47 1.14 -5.66 7.63
N ILE A 48 0.90 -6.21 6.44
CA ILE A 48 0.61 -7.64 6.23
C ILE A 48 1.90 -8.47 6.14
N ASP A 49 2.93 -7.93 5.48
CA ASP A 49 4.19 -8.63 5.21
C ASP A 49 5.40 -8.07 5.95
N ASP A 50 5.21 -7.08 6.82
CA ASP A 50 6.23 -6.41 7.64
C ASP A 50 7.42 -5.85 6.82
N ARG A 51 7.14 -5.41 5.58
CA ARG A 51 8.13 -4.74 4.71
C ARG A 51 7.88 -3.24 4.63
N PRO A 52 8.89 -2.43 4.29
CA PRO A 52 8.70 -1.01 4.00
C PRO A 52 7.62 -0.73 2.94
N ARG A 53 7.15 0.53 2.90
CA ARG A 53 6.16 1.00 1.91
C ARG A 53 6.61 0.63 0.49
N SER A 54 5.72 -0.03 -0.27
CA SER A 54 5.97 -0.47 -1.65
C SER A 54 6.08 0.69 -2.64
N ALA A 55 5.46 1.82 -2.30
CA ALA A 55 5.22 2.98 -3.14
C ALA A 55 5.01 4.22 -2.25
N THR A 56 5.08 5.39 -2.87
CA THR A 56 4.75 6.70 -2.30
C THR A 56 3.25 6.93 -2.38
N ALA A 57 2.66 7.56 -1.37
CA ALA A 57 1.26 7.96 -1.37
C ALA A 57 1.13 9.48 -1.23
N THR A 58 0.44 10.11 -2.19
CA THR A 58 0.24 11.56 -2.23
C THR A 58 -1.24 11.89 -2.38
N ALA A 59 -1.80 12.64 -1.43
CA ALA A 59 -3.13 13.23 -1.60
C ALA A 59 -3.12 14.21 -2.78
N LEU A 60 -4.03 14.02 -3.73
CA LEU A 60 -4.19 14.89 -4.90
C LEU A 60 -5.15 16.06 -4.63
N GLU A 61 -5.95 15.96 -3.57
CA GLU A 61 -6.88 16.98 -3.11
C GLU A 61 -7.02 16.93 -1.58
N LEU A 62 -7.94 17.71 -1.02
CA LEU A 62 -8.24 17.65 0.41
C LEU A 62 -8.81 16.27 0.78
N THR A 63 -7.96 15.43 1.36
CA THR A 63 -8.26 14.03 1.66
C THR A 63 -8.39 13.79 3.16
N GLN A 64 -9.41 13.02 3.56
CA GLN A 64 -9.60 12.50 4.91
C GLN A 64 -9.51 10.98 4.88
N CYS A 65 -8.85 10.41 5.89
CA CYS A 65 -8.68 8.97 6.01
C CYS A 65 -9.01 8.47 7.41
N MET A 66 -9.62 7.30 7.48
CA MET A 66 -9.61 6.47 8.69
C MET A 66 -8.29 5.72 8.78
N ILE A 67 -7.72 5.64 9.98
CA ILE A 67 -6.45 4.96 10.23
C ILE A 67 -6.69 3.54 10.73
N ILE A 68 -6.01 2.57 10.13
CA ILE A 68 -5.91 1.20 10.62
C ILE A 68 -4.52 1.03 11.26
N GLN A 69 -4.48 0.83 12.57
CA GLN A 69 -3.22 0.67 13.31
C GLN A 69 -2.60 -0.72 13.05
N HIS A 70 -1.28 -0.80 12.88
CA HIS A 70 -0.56 -2.08 12.67
C HIS A 70 -0.90 -3.12 13.75
N LYS A 71 -0.92 -2.70 15.01
CA LYS A 71 -1.27 -3.58 16.14
C LYS A 71 -2.66 -4.21 16.00
N GLU A 72 -3.66 -3.42 15.58
CA GLU A 72 -5.03 -3.91 15.44
C GLU A 72 -5.15 -4.90 14.27
N LEU A 73 -4.55 -4.56 13.12
CA LEU A 73 -4.55 -5.47 11.96
C LEU A 73 -3.80 -6.77 12.27
N ARG A 74 -2.66 -6.68 12.95
CA ARG A 74 -1.86 -7.82 13.36
C ARG A 74 -2.63 -8.77 14.27
N GLN A 75 -3.29 -8.23 15.30
CA GLN A 75 -4.14 -9.05 16.19
C GLN A 75 -5.26 -9.77 15.44
N LYS A 76 -5.88 -9.13 14.45
CA LYS A 76 -6.91 -9.75 13.61
C LYS A 76 -6.32 -10.86 12.72
N LEU A 77 -5.17 -10.63 12.10
CA LEU A 77 -4.47 -11.63 11.27
C LEU A 77 -3.96 -12.81 12.10
N GLU A 78 -3.52 -12.59 13.33
CA GLU A 78 -3.03 -13.64 14.23
C GLU A 78 -4.14 -14.60 14.66
N ARG A 79 -5.37 -14.08 14.80
CA ARG A 79 -6.58 -14.85 15.13
C ARG A 79 -7.24 -15.53 13.93
N THR A 80 -6.76 -15.25 12.72
CA THR A 80 -7.29 -15.85 11.48
C THR A 80 -6.67 -17.22 11.24
N ASP A 81 -7.39 -18.10 10.55
CA ASP A 81 -6.89 -19.39 10.09
C ASP A 81 -5.49 -19.28 9.43
N PRO A 82 -4.52 -20.14 9.79
CA PRO A 82 -3.16 -20.06 9.26
C PRO A 82 -3.05 -20.12 7.74
N PHE A 83 -3.91 -20.90 7.07
CA PHE A 83 -3.95 -21.01 5.62
C PHE A 83 -4.44 -19.70 4.99
N ILE A 84 -5.52 -19.10 5.52
CA ILE A 84 -6.01 -17.80 5.05
C ILE A 84 -4.95 -16.71 5.23
N ARG A 85 -4.25 -16.69 6.38
CA ARG A 85 -3.13 -15.76 6.61
C ARG A 85 -1.99 -15.96 5.62
N ALA A 86 -1.64 -17.21 5.31
CA ALA A 86 -0.62 -17.52 4.31
C ALA A 86 -1.05 -17.06 2.90
N LEU A 87 -2.30 -17.32 2.53
CA LEU A 87 -2.87 -16.89 1.25
C LEU A 87 -2.84 -15.37 1.08
N LEU A 88 -3.23 -14.60 2.11
CA LEU A 88 -3.15 -13.14 2.10
C LEU A 88 -1.72 -12.64 1.90
N ARG A 89 -0.74 -13.23 2.58
CA ARG A 89 0.69 -12.88 2.42
C ARG A 89 1.20 -13.19 1.00
N ILE A 90 0.73 -14.29 0.40
CA ILE A 90 1.08 -14.64 -0.99
C ILE A 90 0.47 -13.61 -1.95
N MET A 91 -0.80 -13.24 -1.77
CA MET A 91 -1.46 -12.22 -2.60
C MET A 91 -0.74 -10.88 -2.53
N VAL A 92 -0.40 -10.40 -1.33
CA VAL A 92 0.37 -9.16 -1.14
C VAL A 92 1.72 -9.23 -1.86
N ARG A 93 2.43 -10.36 -1.74
CA ARG A 93 3.71 -10.56 -2.43
C ARG A 93 3.54 -10.51 -3.96
N ASN A 94 2.50 -11.14 -4.49
CA ASN A 94 2.23 -11.15 -5.92
C ASN A 94 1.96 -9.73 -6.43
N VAL A 95 1.12 -8.96 -5.74
CA VAL A 95 0.85 -7.55 -6.10
C VAL A 95 2.13 -6.71 -6.07
N ARG A 96 3.01 -6.88 -5.05
CA ARG A 96 4.31 -6.18 -5.03
C ARG A 96 5.17 -6.53 -6.25
N SER A 97 5.19 -7.79 -6.66
CA SER A 97 5.95 -8.24 -7.82
C SER A 97 5.37 -7.65 -9.11
N THR A 98 4.05 -7.66 -9.28
CA THR A 98 3.38 -7.05 -10.44
C THR A 98 3.67 -5.55 -10.52
N ASN A 99 3.54 -4.82 -9.42
CA ASN A 99 3.84 -3.38 -9.39
C ASN A 99 5.30 -3.08 -9.71
N ARG A 100 6.24 -4.01 -9.46
CA ARG A 100 7.64 -3.86 -9.88
C ARG A 100 7.82 -4.04 -11.39
N LEU A 101 7.02 -4.88 -12.04
CA LEU A 101 7.07 -5.09 -13.49
C LEU A 101 6.53 -3.86 -14.23
N VAL A 102 5.44 -3.26 -13.75
CA VAL A 102 4.89 -2.01 -14.31
C VAL A 102 5.94 -0.91 -14.39
N VAL A 103 6.77 -0.78 -13.34
CA VAL A 103 7.85 0.22 -13.33
C VAL A 103 8.99 -0.11 -14.28
N LYS A 104 9.26 -1.40 -14.55
CA LYS A 104 10.30 -1.81 -15.52
C LYS A 104 9.87 -1.56 -16.96
N ASP A 105 8.60 -1.83 -17.29
CA ASP A 105 8.08 -1.58 -18.64
C ASP A 105 8.11 -0.08 -18.99
N ASP A 106 8.02 0.80 -17.99
CA ASP A 106 8.13 2.26 -18.15
C ASP A 106 9.57 2.80 -18.31
N GLU A 107 10.60 1.93 -18.18
CA GLU A 107 12.03 2.27 -18.34
C GLU A 107 12.58 1.98 -19.75
N VAL A 108 11.86 1.16 -20.53
CA VAL A 108 12.16 0.77 -21.92
C VAL A 108 11.62 1.82 -22.89
#